data_AF-A0A1F4UK48-F1
#
_entry.id   AF-A0A1F4UK48-F1
#
_cell.length_a   1.000
_cell.length_b   1.000
_cell.length_c   1.000
_cell.angle_alpha   90.00
_cell.angle_beta   90.00
_cell.angle_gamma   90.00
#
_symmetry.space_group_name_H-M   'P 1'
#
loop_
_entity.id
_entity.type
_entity.pdbx_description
1 polymer ?
#
loop_
_entity_poly.entity_id
_entity_poly.type
_entity_poly.pdbx_seq_one_letter_code
_entity_poly.pdbx_strand_id
1 'polypeptide(L)'
;MKKILIAVLSLFLLAVFVAPVLAKGPSAPAGKSNKAHLYLYEKDPSTWEIVADGAWGKMTYDLSGPMFNYVFNGHSLMAEEEYTLIYYPDPWPGNSLQCLGSGMSNKGGELNLKGSVLTGDLPAIFDWNNPANLNNLTGTTIKGAKIWLVKSQDVSCDGLFSKMIGWMPEQYLFEESGIFFEGPDTDLVKTVELWTKDASWNPVSQNGTLTYITLWSTFQYIFDGKNLVPSTSYSLIYYADPWPGNNPGALIVSGMTDATGNIQLIGSIDTGSMPNALDANFGLGAKIWLVPSSDYDSTSHSMIGWNTANYLFEVSWVNYTKTP
;
A
#
# COMPACT_ATOMS: atom_id res chain seq x y z
N MET A 1 -22.08 61.39 -58.16
CA MET A 1 -20.98 61.69 -57.22
C MET A 1 -21.55 62.37 -55.98
N LYS A 2 -21.84 61.61 -54.92
CA LYS A 2 -22.24 62.09 -53.59
C LYS A 2 -21.83 61.04 -52.54
N LYS A 3 -21.32 61.55 -51.42
CA LYS A 3 -20.74 60.89 -50.25
C LYS A 3 -21.82 60.13 -49.44
N ILE A 4 -21.44 59.11 -48.65
CA ILE A 4 -21.61 59.03 -47.17
C ILE A 4 -21.25 57.62 -46.65
N LEU A 5 -20.60 57.66 -45.49
CA LEU A 5 -19.99 56.67 -44.60
C LEU A 5 -21.02 55.89 -43.76
N ILE A 6 -20.85 54.58 -43.52
CA ILE A 6 -21.27 53.89 -42.27
C ILE A 6 -20.29 52.76 -41.94
N ALA A 7 -19.69 52.83 -40.76
CA ALA A 7 -18.94 51.78 -40.09
C ALA A 7 -19.88 50.94 -39.21
N VAL A 8 -19.74 49.61 -39.21
CA VAL A 8 -20.35 48.67 -38.26
C VAL A 8 -19.26 47.64 -37.92
N LEU A 9 -18.54 47.80 -36.80
CA LEU A 9 -18.86 47.26 -35.47
C LEU A 9 -19.07 45.73 -35.47
N SER A 10 -17.99 44.98 -35.55
CA SER A 10 -17.96 43.55 -35.18
C SER A 10 -17.14 43.41 -33.89
N LEU A 11 -17.80 43.74 -32.79
CA LEU A 11 -17.40 43.45 -31.42
C LEU A 11 -17.51 41.93 -31.24
N PHE A 12 -16.44 41.20 -31.51
CA PHE A 12 -16.36 39.79 -31.16
C PHE A 12 -16.29 39.69 -29.64
N LEU A 13 -17.42 39.30 -29.06
CA LEU A 13 -17.60 38.98 -27.65
C LEU A 13 -16.62 37.85 -27.30
N LEU A 14 -15.50 38.20 -26.66
CA LEU A 14 -14.65 37.24 -25.98
C LEU A 14 -15.40 36.79 -24.72
N ALA A 15 -16.34 35.85 -24.88
CA ALA A 15 -16.93 35.14 -23.77
C ALA A 15 -15.84 34.22 -23.20
N VAL A 16 -15.02 34.77 -22.31
CA VAL A 16 -14.17 33.98 -21.43
C VAL A 16 -15.13 33.19 -20.56
N PHE A 17 -15.35 31.92 -20.92
CA PHE A 17 -15.88 30.93 -20.00
C PHE A 17 -14.83 30.79 -18.89
N VAL A 18 -14.94 31.63 -17.86
CA VAL A 18 -14.31 31.35 -16.58
C VAL A 18 -15.12 30.20 -16.01
N ALA A 19 -14.70 28.96 -16.34
CA ALA A 19 -15.24 27.79 -15.67
C ALA A 19 -15.07 28.01 -14.16
N PRO A 20 -16.12 27.85 -13.33
CA PRO A 20 -16.02 28.01 -11.89
C PRO A 20 -15.30 26.81 -11.27
N VAL A 21 -14.04 26.59 -11.64
CA VAL A 21 -13.17 25.56 -11.04
C VAL A 21 -12.56 26.06 -9.72
N LEU A 22 -12.62 27.36 -9.44
CA LEU A 22 -11.89 27.99 -8.34
C LEU A 22 -12.77 28.27 -7.11
N ALA A 23 -13.16 27.21 -6.40
CA ALA A 23 -13.56 27.35 -4.99
C ALA A 23 -13.15 26.16 -4.10
N LYS A 24 -12.39 25.19 -4.62
CA LYS A 24 -11.83 24.09 -3.83
C LYS A 24 -10.40 24.47 -3.44
N GLY A 25 -10.17 24.63 -2.13
CA GLY A 25 -8.83 24.97 -1.61
C GLY A 25 -7.81 23.85 -1.85
N PRO A 26 -6.51 24.11 -1.66
CA PRO A 26 -5.48 23.09 -1.91
C PRO A 26 -5.61 21.91 -0.95
N SER A 27 -5.27 20.71 -1.43
CA SER A 27 -4.99 19.56 -0.55
C SER A 27 -3.69 19.83 0.22
N ALA A 28 -3.82 20.26 1.46
CA ALA A 28 -2.71 20.78 2.25
C ALA A 28 -3.02 20.81 3.75
N PRO A 29 -1.99 20.96 4.61
CA PRO A 29 -2.15 21.32 6.01
C PRO A 29 -3.02 22.56 6.20
N ALA A 30 -3.94 22.49 7.16
CA ALA A 30 -4.79 23.59 7.58
C ALA A 30 -4.01 24.48 8.56
N GLY A 31 -3.20 25.39 8.01
CA GLY A 31 -2.37 26.31 8.78
C GLY A 31 -1.31 25.58 9.61
N LYS A 32 -1.26 25.84 10.92
CA LYS A 32 -0.34 25.18 11.87
C LYS A 32 -1.02 24.07 12.69
N SER A 33 -2.22 23.64 12.30
CA SER A 33 -2.94 22.59 13.01
C SER A 33 -2.45 21.20 12.58
N ASN A 34 -2.76 20.19 13.40
CA ASN A 34 -2.60 18.78 13.02
C ASN A 34 -3.66 18.32 12.00
N LYS A 35 -4.35 19.23 11.32
CA LYS A 35 -5.40 18.88 10.34
C LYS A 35 -4.92 19.19 8.94
N ALA A 36 -5.32 18.36 7.99
CA ALA A 36 -5.14 18.61 6.57
C ALA A 36 -6.42 18.30 5.81
N HIS A 37 -6.48 18.78 4.57
CA HIS A 37 -7.57 18.50 3.65
C HIS A 37 -7.04 17.73 2.45
N LEU A 38 -7.86 16.82 1.93
CA LEU A 38 -7.65 16.14 0.66
C LEU A 38 -8.94 16.20 -0.14
N TYR A 39 -8.84 16.61 -1.41
CA TYR A 39 -9.95 16.51 -2.35
C TYR A 39 -9.79 15.27 -3.24
N LEU A 40 -10.90 14.59 -3.44
CA LEU A 40 -11.03 13.46 -4.37
C LEU A 40 -11.99 13.85 -5.49
N TYR A 41 -11.70 13.41 -6.70
CA TYR A 41 -12.45 13.79 -7.90
C TYR A 41 -12.72 12.59 -8.78
N GLU A 42 -13.89 12.62 -9.42
CA GLU A 42 -14.15 11.83 -10.62
C GLU A 42 -13.17 12.25 -11.71
N LYS A 43 -12.60 11.26 -12.40
CA LYS A 43 -11.66 11.47 -13.49
C LYS A 43 -12.09 10.69 -14.72
N ASP A 44 -11.86 11.28 -15.89
CA ASP A 44 -12.00 10.58 -17.16
C ASP A 44 -10.90 9.50 -17.22
N PRO A 45 -11.24 8.20 -17.34
CA PRO A 45 -10.23 7.13 -17.31
C PRO A 45 -9.35 7.08 -18.56
N SER A 46 -9.74 7.76 -19.65
CA SER A 46 -8.96 7.83 -20.88
C SER A 46 -7.91 8.93 -20.86
N THR A 47 -8.16 10.04 -20.16
CA THR A 47 -7.25 11.20 -20.10
C THR A 47 -6.65 11.44 -18.71
N TRP A 48 -7.26 10.87 -17.67
CA TRP A 48 -7.00 11.13 -16.25
C TRP A 48 -7.26 12.58 -15.82
N GLU A 49 -7.98 13.35 -16.64
CA GLU A 49 -8.41 14.70 -16.31
C GLU A 49 -9.62 14.68 -15.38
N ILE A 50 -9.76 15.70 -14.53
CA ILE A 50 -10.92 15.85 -13.66
C ILE A 50 -12.16 16.13 -14.50
N VAL A 51 -13.25 15.40 -14.24
CA VAL A 51 -14.53 15.64 -14.87
C VAL A 51 -15.13 16.94 -14.30
N ALA A 52 -15.30 17.94 -15.16
CA ALA A 52 -15.93 19.20 -14.78
C ALA A 52 -17.37 18.96 -14.32
N ASP A 53 -17.74 19.52 -13.17
CA ASP A 53 -19.03 19.31 -12.50
C ASP A 53 -19.36 17.84 -12.16
N GLY A 54 -18.37 16.95 -12.24
CA GLY A 54 -18.48 15.55 -11.84
C GLY A 54 -18.53 15.35 -10.33
N ALA A 55 -18.63 14.08 -9.92
CA ALA A 55 -18.61 13.69 -8.53
C ALA A 55 -17.28 14.10 -7.86
N TRP A 56 -17.35 14.43 -6.58
CA TRP A 56 -16.16 14.82 -5.81
C TRP A 56 -16.36 14.62 -4.32
N GLY A 57 -15.28 14.70 -3.57
CA GLY A 57 -15.35 14.69 -2.12
C GLY A 57 -14.23 15.46 -1.45
N LYS A 58 -14.45 15.83 -0.19
CA LYS A 58 -13.46 16.46 0.67
C LYS A 58 -13.28 15.63 1.93
N MET A 59 -12.06 15.18 2.13
CA MET A 59 -11.58 14.61 3.38
C MET A 59 -10.91 15.68 4.23
N THR A 60 -11.17 15.65 5.53
CA THR A 60 -10.34 16.29 6.55
C THR A 60 -9.74 15.19 7.43
N TYR A 61 -8.45 15.21 7.66
CA TYR A 61 -7.75 14.16 8.39
C TYR A 61 -6.68 14.73 9.32
N ASP A 62 -6.23 13.93 10.29
CA ASP A 62 -5.08 14.27 11.13
C ASP A 62 -3.75 14.02 10.39
N LEU A 63 -2.77 14.90 10.52
CA LEU A 63 -1.43 14.72 9.93
C LEU A 63 -0.57 13.73 10.73
N SER A 64 -0.84 13.58 12.03
CA SER A 64 -0.19 12.60 12.88
C SER A 64 -1.08 12.13 14.03
N GLY A 65 -0.76 10.96 14.60
CA GLY A 65 -1.41 10.45 15.80
C GLY A 65 -1.45 8.92 15.89
N PRO A 66 -1.96 8.36 17.01
CA PRO A 66 -2.04 6.91 17.19
C PRO A 66 -3.06 6.24 16.26
N MET A 67 -4.02 7.00 15.74
CA MET A 67 -5.07 6.55 14.83
C MET A 67 -5.20 7.56 13.70
N PHE A 68 -5.44 7.07 12.48
CA PHE A 68 -5.82 7.89 11.34
C PHE A 68 -7.29 8.32 11.48
N ASN A 69 -7.50 9.51 12.05
CA ASN A 69 -8.83 10.10 12.17
C ASN A 69 -9.17 10.89 10.92
N TYR A 70 -10.35 10.66 10.37
CA TYR A 70 -10.81 11.38 9.20
C TYR A 70 -12.32 11.66 9.23
N VAL A 71 -12.72 12.68 8.48
CA VAL A 71 -14.10 12.97 8.09
C VAL A 71 -14.11 13.22 6.60
N PHE A 72 -14.88 12.43 5.86
CA PHE A 72 -15.04 12.54 4.41
C PHE A 72 -16.48 12.92 4.07
N ASN A 73 -16.63 13.87 3.14
CA ASN A 73 -17.91 14.27 2.57
C ASN A 73 -17.83 14.13 1.05
N GLY A 74 -18.62 13.23 0.47
CA GLY A 74 -18.78 13.03 -0.96
C GLY A 74 -20.05 13.68 -1.47
N HIS A 75 -20.00 14.17 -2.70
CA HIS A 75 -21.04 14.96 -3.35
C HIS A 75 -21.24 14.50 -4.78
N SER A 76 -22.49 14.54 -5.26
CA SER A 76 -22.87 14.16 -6.63
C SER A 76 -22.44 12.74 -7.02
N LEU A 77 -22.30 11.85 -6.04
CA LEU A 77 -22.12 10.42 -6.27
C LEU A 77 -23.41 9.82 -6.86
N MET A 78 -23.33 8.62 -7.42
CA MET A 78 -24.56 7.89 -7.74
C MET A 78 -25.36 7.65 -6.46
N ALA A 79 -26.67 7.87 -6.53
CA ALA A 79 -27.56 7.82 -5.37
C ALA A 79 -27.85 6.38 -4.93
N GLU A 80 -27.98 6.18 -3.61
CA GLU A 80 -28.34 4.87 -3.00
C GLU A 80 -27.33 3.76 -3.31
N GLU A 81 -26.07 4.13 -3.44
CA GLU A 81 -24.97 3.24 -3.79
C GLU A 81 -23.96 3.13 -2.65
N GLU A 82 -23.38 1.94 -2.47
CA GLU A 82 -22.40 1.68 -1.41
C GLU A 82 -20.97 1.99 -1.88
N TYR A 83 -20.27 2.80 -1.08
CA TYR A 83 -18.90 3.22 -1.33
C TYR A 83 -18.00 2.93 -0.14
N THR A 84 -16.74 2.65 -0.42
CA THR A 84 -15.68 2.45 0.57
C THR A 84 -14.55 3.42 0.32
N LEU A 85 -14.15 4.15 1.36
CA LEU A 85 -12.94 4.95 1.38
C LEU A 85 -11.76 4.04 1.69
N ILE A 86 -10.73 4.05 0.84
CA ILE A 86 -9.57 3.16 0.96
C ILE A 86 -8.27 3.96 0.95
N TYR A 87 -7.27 3.44 1.66
CA TYR A 87 -5.87 3.70 1.35
C TYR A 87 -5.38 2.64 0.38
N TYR A 88 -4.90 3.06 -0.80
CA TYR A 88 -4.44 2.19 -1.87
C TYR A 88 -2.92 2.22 -2.01
N PRO A 89 -2.21 1.13 -1.66
CA PRO A 89 -0.78 0.99 -1.92
C PRO A 89 -0.53 0.59 -3.38
N ASP A 90 0.50 1.14 -4.01
CA ASP A 90 0.90 0.66 -5.35
C ASP A 90 1.74 -0.63 -5.27
N PRO A 91 1.70 -1.47 -6.31
CA PRO A 91 0.93 -1.35 -7.57
C PRO A 91 -0.41 -2.10 -7.53
N TRP A 92 -1.17 -2.05 -8.63
CA TRP A 92 -2.38 -2.86 -8.82
C TRP A 92 -2.15 -4.35 -8.53
N PRO A 93 -3.04 -5.04 -7.79
CA PRO A 93 -4.38 -4.61 -7.35
C PRO A 93 -4.42 -3.88 -5.99
N GLY A 94 -3.30 -3.38 -5.50
CA GLY A 94 -3.19 -2.77 -4.18
C GLY A 94 -3.30 -3.80 -3.06
N ASN A 95 -2.45 -4.83 -3.11
CA ASN A 95 -2.40 -5.85 -2.06
C ASN A 95 -2.13 -5.18 -0.71
N SER A 96 -2.89 -5.56 0.31
CA SER A 96 -2.83 -4.98 1.66
C SER A 96 -3.36 -3.55 1.74
N LEU A 97 -4.24 -3.14 0.80
CA LEU A 97 -4.97 -1.88 0.94
C LEU A 97 -5.73 -1.84 2.26
N GLN A 98 -6.01 -0.65 2.78
CA GLN A 98 -6.76 -0.51 4.02
C GLN A 98 -8.13 0.09 3.73
N CYS A 99 -9.19 -0.63 4.07
CA CYS A 99 -10.55 -0.08 4.03
C CYS A 99 -10.76 0.81 5.26
N LEU A 100 -10.84 2.11 5.03
CA LEU A 100 -10.90 3.11 6.08
C LEU A 100 -12.33 3.26 6.63
N GLY A 101 -13.34 3.05 5.77
CA GLY A 101 -14.75 3.05 6.14
C GLY A 101 -15.67 2.96 4.92
N SER A 102 -16.87 2.43 5.13
CA SER A 102 -17.89 2.27 4.08
C SER A 102 -19.20 2.97 4.45
N GLY A 103 -19.99 3.32 3.44
CA GLY A 103 -21.33 3.87 3.64
C GLY A 103 -22.10 4.00 2.33
N MET A 104 -23.42 4.13 2.47
CA MET A 104 -24.34 4.30 1.33
C MET A 104 -24.58 5.79 1.08
N SER A 105 -24.47 6.21 -0.19
CA SER A 105 -24.88 7.55 -0.60
C SER A 105 -26.40 7.71 -0.47
N ASN A 106 -26.86 8.93 -0.19
CA ASN A 106 -28.29 9.19 -0.12
C ASN A 106 -28.91 9.44 -1.52
N LYS A 107 -30.22 9.72 -1.57
CA LYS A 107 -30.95 10.03 -2.81
C LYS A 107 -30.41 11.22 -3.60
N GLY A 108 -29.67 12.11 -2.95
CA GLY A 108 -29.03 13.28 -3.55
C GLY A 108 -27.57 13.03 -3.97
N GLY A 109 -27.05 11.81 -3.83
CA GLY A 109 -25.65 11.51 -4.15
C GLY A 109 -24.65 12.01 -3.09
N GLU A 110 -25.12 12.24 -1.87
CA GLU A 110 -24.28 12.70 -0.76
C GLU A 110 -23.85 11.52 0.12
N LEU A 111 -22.58 11.51 0.53
CA LEU A 111 -22.02 10.51 1.42
C LEU A 111 -21.23 11.18 2.54
N ASN A 112 -21.46 10.77 3.79
CA ASN A 112 -20.64 11.20 4.93
C ASN A 112 -20.02 9.98 5.60
N LEU A 113 -18.69 9.99 5.71
CA LEU A 113 -17.94 8.98 6.44
C LEU A 113 -17.12 9.66 7.53
N LYS A 114 -17.05 9.02 8.70
CA LYS A 114 -16.16 9.41 9.79
C LYS A 114 -15.56 8.16 10.38
N GLY A 115 -14.24 8.14 10.48
CA GLY A 115 -13.51 6.99 11.00
C GLY A 115 -12.31 7.38 11.84
N SER A 116 -11.84 6.39 12.58
CA SER A 116 -10.59 6.39 13.34
C SER A 116 -10.02 4.99 13.20
N VAL A 117 -8.98 4.84 12.38
CA VAL A 117 -8.44 3.53 12.00
C VAL A 117 -6.96 3.49 12.38
N LEU A 118 -6.52 2.38 12.96
CA LEU A 118 -5.10 2.16 13.15
C LEU A 118 -4.52 1.80 11.78
N THR A 119 -3.72 2.68 11.19
CA THR A 119 -3.14 2.47 9.85
C THR A 119 -1.63 2.27 9.85
N GLY A 120 -0.97 2.63 10.96
CA GLY A 120 0.45 2.96 10.93
C GLY A 120 0.72 4.22 10.13
N ASP A 121 1.94 4.37 9.64
CA ASP A 121 2.29 5.45 8.71
C ASP A 121 1.57 5.28 7.37
N LEU A 122 1.20 6.40 6.75
CA LEU A 122 0.74 6.45 5.36
C LEU A 122 1.67 7.38 4.56
N PRO A 123 2.25 6.94 3.43
CA PRO A 123 2.28 5.56 2.93
C PRO A 123 2.83 4.58 3.95
N ALA A 124 2.23 3.39 3.99
CA ALA A 124 2.82 2.29 4.72
C ALA A 124 4.18 1.92 4.10
N ILE A 125 5.06 1.31 4.89
CA ILE A 125 6.44 1.05 4.44
C ILE A 125 6.46 0.21 3.15
N PHE A 126 5.52 -0.72 2.98
CA PHE A 126 5.41 -1.60 1.81
C PHE A 126 4.81 -0.91 0.57
N ASP A 127 4.28 0.30 0.68
CA ASP A 127 3.76 1.03 -0.49
C ASP A 127 4.90 1.62 -1.29
N TRP A 128 4.88 1.38 -2.60
CA TRP A 128 5.84 1.97 -3.55
C TRP A 128 5.90 3.48 -3.47
N ASN A 129 4.82 4.16 -3.10
CA ASN A 129 4.80 5.61 -2.92
C ASN A 129 5.45 6.09 -1.60
N ASN A 130 5.90 5.17 -0.73
CA ASN A 130 6.60 5.51 0.49
C ASN A 130 7.96 6.16 0.19
N PRO A 131 8.33 7.27 0.87
CA PRO A 131 9.62 7.93 0.70
C PRO A 131 10.85 7.02 0.81
N ALA A 132 10.80 5.97 1.64
CA ALA A 132 11.87 4.98 1.77
C ALA A 132 12.07 4.14 0.50
N ASN A 133 11.03 3.96 -0.31
CA ASN A 133 11.04 3.15 -1.53
C ASN A 133 11.31 3.97 -2.81
N LEU A 134 11.35 5.31 -2.71
CA LEU A 134 11.45 6.22 -3.86
C LEU A 134 12.74 6.10 -4.68
N ASN A 135 13.74 5.37 -4.21
CA ASN A 135 14.98 5.12 -4.97
C ASN A 135 14.76 4.18 -6.18
N ASN A 136 13.62 3.48 -6.26
CA ASN A 136 13.35 2.46 -7.27
C ASN A 136 12.26 2.82 -8.30
N LEU A 137 11.65 4.01 -8.23
CA LEU A 137 10.52 4.38 -9.11
C LEU A 137 10.89 5.44 -10.14
N THR A 138 11.02 4.99 -11.39
CA THR A 138 10.90 5.86 -12.55
C THR A 138 9.42 5.87 -12.97
N GLY A 139 8.74 7.02 -12.84
CA GLY A 139 7.43 7.24 -13.48
C GLY A 139 6.20 7.43 -12.59
N THR A 140 6.27 7.36 -11.26
CA THR A 140 5.13 7.77 -10.41
C THR A 140 5.13 9.28 -10.19
N THR A 141 4.06 9.96 -10.62
CA THR A 141 3.93 11.43 -10.52
C THR A 141 3.44 11.87 -9.13
N ILE A 142 2.81 10.97 -8.37
CA ILE A 142 2.24 11.27 -7.05
C ILE A 142 3.13 10.64 -5.98
N LYS A 143 3.65 11.47 -5.06
CA LYS A 143 4.33 11.03 -3.84
C LYS A 143 3.33 10.99 -2.69
N GLY A 144 3.47 10.03 -1.79
CA GLY A 144 2.58 9.87 -0.64
C GLY A 144 1.43 8.89 -0.90
N ALA A 145 0.59 8.68 0.12
CA ALA A 145 -0.41 7.64 0.13
C ALA A 145 -1.60 8.03 -0.73
N LYS A 146 -2.05 7.11 -1.57
CA LYS A 146 -3.25 7.30 -2.40
C LYS A 146 -4.50 6.97 -1.59
N ILE A 147 -5.50 7.84 -1.68
CA ILE A 147 -6.76 7.68 -0.95
C ILE A 147 -7.89 7.75 -1.96
N TRP A 148 -8.60 6.64 -2.16
CA TRP A 148 -9.67 6.55 -3.15
C TRP A 148 -11.01 6.36 -2.46
N LEU A 149 -12.07 6.84 -3.10
CA LEU A 149 -13.43 6.38 -2.83
C LEU A 149 -13.83 5.46 -3.98
N VAL A 150 -14.07 4.19 -3.69
CA VAL A 150 -14.43 3.17 -4.68
C VAL A 150 -15.79 2.58 -4.36
N LYS A 151 -16.42 1.89 -5.32
CA LYS A 151 -17.61 1.08 -5.02
C LYS A 151 -17.26 -0.04 -4.06
N SER A 152 -18.09 -0.27 -3.05
CA SER A 152 -17.80 -1.30 -2.05
C SER A 152 -17.71 -2.70 -2.65
N GLN A 153 -18.44 -2.99 -3.74
CA GLN A 153 -18.34 -4.26 -4.46
C GLN A 153 -17.02 -4.47 -5.23
N ASP A 154 -16.26 -3.40 -5.48
CA ASP A 154 -15.02 -3.45 -6.25
C ASP A 154 -13.78 -3.57 -5.37
N VAL A 155 -13.96 -3.62 -4.06
CA VAL A 155 -12.90 -3.83 -3.08
C VAL A 155 -13.22 -5.00 -2.16
N SER A 156 -12.24 -5.88 -1.96
CA SER A 156 -12.32 -6.90 -0.92
C SER A 156 -11.77 -6.31 0.37
N CYS A 157 -12.65 -5.94 1.30
CA CYS A 157 -12.26 -5.53 2.65
C CYS A 157 -12.17 -6.71 3.63
N ASP A 158 -12.79 -7.83 3.27
CA ASP A 158 -12.80 -9.03 4.07
C ASP A 158 -11.58 -9.90 3.75
N GLY A 159 -10.76 -10.15 4.77
CA GLY A 159 -9.72 -11.17 4.73
C GLY A 159 -8.28 -10.67 4.74
N LEU A 160 -7.38 -11.64 4.62
CA LEU A 160 -5.94 -11.53 4.85
C LEU A 160 -5.18 -10.85 3.70
N PHE A 161 -5.89 -10.48 2.63
CA PHE A 161 -5.38 -9.89 1.40
C PHE A 161 -6.39 -8.90 0.82
N SER A 162 -6.64 -7.82 1.54
CA SER A 162 -7.43 -6.71 1.02
C SER A 162 -6.81 -6.18 -0.27
N LYS A 163 -7.64 -6.03 -1.31
CA LYS A 163 -7.22 -5.58 -2.64
C LYS A 163 -8.44 -5.13 -3.46
N MET A 164 -8.17 -4.42 -4.55
CA MET A 164 -9.17 -4.17 -5.57
C MET A 164 -9.54 -5.49 -6.28
N ILE A 165 -10.83 -5.72 -6.45
CA ILE A 165 -11.39 -6.89 -7.16
C ILE A 165 -12.23 -6.48 -8.38
N GLY A 166 -12.49 -5.17 -8.54
CA GLY A 166 -13.17 -4.59 -9.69
C GLY A 166 -12.53 -3.25 -10.10
N TRP A 167 -12.80 -2.83 -11.33
CA TRP A 167 -12.28 -1.59 -11.91
C TRP A 167 -13.37 -0.87 -12.70
N MET A 168 -14.01 0.11 -12.04
CA MET A 168 -15.00 1.03 -12.62
C MET A 168 -14.60 2.48 -12.32
N PRO A 169 -13.47 2.96 -12.89
CA PRO A 169 -12.87 4.24 -12.53
C PRO A 169 -13.79 5.44 -12.76
N GLU A 170 -14.73 5.37 -13.70
CA GLU A 170 -15.75 6.40 -13.93
C GLU A 170 -16.68 6.60 -12.71
N GLN A 171 -16.69 5.65 -11.78
CA GLN A 171 -17.54 5.67 -10.60
C GLN A 171 -16.77 5.92 -9.31
N TYR A 172 -15.46 6.15 -9.40
CA TYR A 172 -14.57 6.32 -8.25
C TYR A 172 -14.18 7.79 -8.10
N LEU A 173 -13.67 8.14 -6.92
CA LEU A 173 -13.01 9.42 -6.69
C LEU A 173 -11.52 9.18 -6.37
N PHE A 174 -10.65 9.90 -7.07
CA PHE A 174 -9.19 9.79 -6.94
C PHE A 174 -8.57 11.09 -6.43
N GLU A 175 -7.44 11.00 -5.73
CA GLU A 175 -6.65 12.17 -5.34
C GLU A 175 -5.97 12.88 -6.52
N GLU A 176 -5.61 14.14 -6.33
CA GLU A 176 -4.60 14.85 -7.14
C GLU A 176 -3.19 14.81 -6.50
N SER A 177 -3.13 14.48 -5.21
CA SER A 177 -1.90 14.49 -4.40
C SER A 177 -1.96 13.41 -3.35
N GLY A 178 -0.86 12.70 -3.14
CA GLY A 178 -0.75 11.73 -2.05
C GLY A 178 -0.69 12.45 -0.70
N ILE A 179 -1.13 11.76 0.34
CA ILE A 179 -1.06 12.27 1.71
C ILE A 179 0.12 11.67 2.48
N PHE A 180 0.51 12.34 3.55
CA PHE A 180 1.38 11.78 4.56
C PHE A 180 0.64 11.80 5.89
N PHE A 181 0.72 10.68 6.60
CA PHE A 181 0.25 10.54 7.98
C PHE A 181 1.35 9.88 8.79
N GLU A 182 1.79 10.55 9.85
CA GLU A 182 2.71 10.00 10.82
C GLU A 182 1.90 9.26 11.89
N GLY A 183 1.88 7.94 11.79
CA GLY A 183 1.21 7.08 12.76
C GLY A 183 1.92 7.06 14.10
N PRO A 184 1.53 6.17 15.02
CA PRO A 184 2.30 5.96 16.24
C PRO A 184 3.74 5.53 15.89
N ASP A 185 4.71 6.32 16.36
CA ASP A 185 6.15 6.12 16.12
C ASP A 185 6.59 4.70 16.50
N THR A 186 7.35 4.10 15.60
CA THR A 186 7.30 2.67 15.27
C THR A 186 8.42 1.88 15.94
N ASP A 187 8.31 1.66 17.26
CA ASP A 187 8.96 0.48 17.85
C ASP A 187 8.43 -0.84 17.27
N LEU A 188 7.33 -0.73 16.51
CA LEU A 188 6.74 -1.80 15.74
C LEU A 188 7.46 -2.10 14.43
N VAL A 189 8.23 -1.19 13.83
CA VAL A 189 9.01 -1.53 12.63
C VAL A 189 10.37 -2.04 13.05
N LYS A 190 10.72 -3.25 12.61
CA LYS A 190 12.04 -3.84 12.85
C LYS A 190 12.66 -4.27 11.54
N THR A 191 13.99 -4.22 11.52
CA THR A 191 14.81 -4.69 10.41
C THR A 191 15.73 -5.79 10.90
N VAL A 192 15.79 -6.88 10.14
CA VAL A 192 16.72 -7.99 10.36
C VAL A 192 17.48 -8.25 9.07
N GLU A 193 18.77 -8.54 9.19
CA GLU A 193 19.57 -8.98 8.06
C GLU A 193 19.49 -10.50 7.92
N LEU A 194 19.46 -10.97 6.68
CA LEU A 194 19.60 -12.37 6.36
C LEU A 194 20.90 -12.55 5.57
N TRP A 195 21.66 -13.59 5.88
CA TRP A 195 22.97 -13.82 5.28
C TRP A 195 23.14 -15.30 4.92
N THR A 196 23.80 -15.57 3.79
CA THR A 196 24.36 -16.90 3.59
C THR A 196 25.43 -17.15 4.63
N LYS A 197 25.57 -18.41 5.05
CA LYS A 197 26.51 -18.83 6.08
C LYS A 197 27.53 -19.80 5.52
N ASP A 198 28.79 -19.68 5.94
CA ASP A 198 29.81 -20.68 5.68
C ASP A 198 29.64 -21.93 6.57
N ALA A 199 30.53 -22.92 6.44
CA ALA A 199 30.50 -24.14 7.25
C ALA A 199 30.73 -23.88 8.76
N SER A 200 31.25 -22.71 9.13
CA SER A 200 31.46 -22.25 10.50
C SER A 200 30.33 -21.33 10.99
N TRP A 201 29.26 -21.20 10.22
CA TRP A 201 28.10 -20.34 10.49
C TRP A 201 28.40 -18.83 10.51
N ASN A 202 29.46 -18.40 9.83
CA ASN A 202 29.77 -16.98 9.67
C ASN A 202 29.06 -16.42 8.43
N PRO A 203 28.56 -15.16 8.47
CA PRO A 203 28.04 -14.47 7.30
C PRO A 203 29.05 -14.44 6.13
N VAL A 204 28.58 -14.70 4.89
CA VAL A 204 29.37 -14.58 3.64
C VAL A 204 28.78 -13.51 2.69
N SER A 205 29.08 -13.51 1.39
CA SER A 205 28.79 -12.35 0.52
C SER A 205 27.32 -12.11 0.13
N GLN A 206 26.47 -13.15 0.08
CA GLN A 206 25.04 -12.98 -0.25
C GLN A 206 24.26 -12.56 0.99
N ASN A 207 23.38 -11.58 0.84
CA ASN A 207 22.59 -11.05 1.94
C ASN A 207 21.25 -10.50 1.48
N GLY A 208 20.40 -10.22 2.46
CA GLY A 208 19.23 -9.40 2.26
C GLY A 208 18.81 -8.73 3.56
N THR A 209 17.89 -7.78 3.43
CA THR A 209 17.34 -7.02 4.54
C THR A 209 15.84 -7.22 4.57
N LEU A 210 15.31 -7.72 5.69
CA LEU A 210 13.88 -7.85 5.95
C LEU A 210 13.46 -6.75 6.90
N THR A 211 12.59 -5.85 6.46
CA THR A 211 11.92 -4.85 7.29
C THR A 211 10.45 -5.23 7.44
N TYR A 212 9.94 -5.25 8.65
CA TYR A 212 8.59 -5.73 8.93
C TYR A 212 7.94 -5.03 10.13
N ILE A 213 6.61 -5.11 10.23
CA ILE A 213 5.85 -4.60 11.38
C ILE A 213 5.66 -5.74 12.39
N THR A 214 6.04 -5.54 13.64
CA THR A 214 6.04 -6.54 14.73
C THR A 214 4.68 -6.75 15.39
N LEU A 215 3.71 -5.88 15.14
CA LEU A 215 2.36 -5.99 15.70
C LEU A 215 1.33 -5.49 14.69
N TRP A 216 0.59 -6.40 14.05
CA TRP A 216 -0.46 -6.06 13.08
C TRP A 216 -1.41 -7.23 12.85
N SER A 217 -2.49 -7.06 12.06
CA SER A 217 -3.39 -8.17 11.70
C SER A 217 -2.78 -9.15 10.70
N THR A 218 -1.75 -8.73 9.97
CA THR A 218 -0.99 -9.50 8.98
C THR A 218 0.50 -9.17 9.04
N PHE A 219 1.35 -10.14 8.70
CA PHE A 219 2.79 -9.92 8.64
C PHE A 219 3.12 -9.09 7.40
N GLN A 220 3.29 -7.79 7.60
CA GLN A 220 3.68 -6.84 6.57
C GLN A 220 5.20 -6.74 6.49
N TYR A 221 5.75 -6.84 5.29
CA TYR A 221 7.19 -6.89 5.11
C TYR A 221 7.65 -6.29 3.78
N ILE A 222 8.93 -5.91 3.78
CA ILE A 222 9.77 -5.67 2.61
C ILE A 222 11.03 -6.49 2.80
N PHE A 223 11.38 -7.26 1.80
CA PHE A 223 12.63 -7.97 1.74
C PHE A 223 13.41 -7.55 0.49
N ASP A 224 14.63 -7.06 0.70
CA ASP A 224 15.57 -6.70 -0.36
C ASP A 224 16.76 -7.65 -0.31
N GLY A 225 16.83 -8.60 -1.25
CA GLY A 225 17.93 -9.56 -1.40
C GLY A 225 18.93 -9.14 -2.49
N LYS A 226 20.21 -9.41 -2.27
CA LYS A 226 21.33 -9.00 -3.15
C LYS A 226 22.36 -10.12 -3.33
N ASN A 227 23.02 -10.10 -4.48
CA ASN A 227 24.06 -11.04 -4.86
C ASN A 227 23.61 -12.52 -4.83
N LEU A 228 22.31 -12.77 -5.01
CA LEU A 228 21.75 -14.11 -5.12
C LEU A 228 22.05 -14.71 -6.51
N VAL A 229 21.71 -15.98 -6.73
CA VAL A 229 21.82 -16.59 -8.05
C VAL A 229 20.85 -15.86 -9.01
N PRO A 230 21.30 -15.31 -10.16
CA PRO A 230 20.43 -14.61 -11.10
C PRO A 230 19.33 -15.51 -11.69
N SER A 231 18.18 -14.91 -12.05
CA SER A 231 17.04 -15.60 -12.69
C SER A 231 16.58 -16.87 -11.97
N THR A 232 16.67 -16.88 -10.64
CA THR A 232 16.35 -18.02 -9.79
C THR A 232 15.15 -17.69 -8.91
N SER A 233 14.23 -18.65 -8.77
CA SER A 233 13.08 -18.50 -7.89
C SER A 233 13.49 -18.75 -6.44
N TYR A 234 13.12 -17.84 -5.55
CA TYR A 234 13.32 -17.92 -4.12
C TYR A 234 11.99 -17.80 -3.38
N SER A 235 11.92 -18.45 -2.22
CA SER A 235 10.81 -18.40 -1.28
C SER A 235 11.31 -17.85 0.04
N LEU A 236 10.68 -16.77 0.50
CA LEU A 236 10.83 -16.27 1.86
C LEU A 236 9.87 -17.07 2.74
N ILE A 237 10.38 -17.67 3.81
CA ILE A 237 9.63 -18.61 4.64
C ILE A 237 9.78 -18.27 6.12
N TYR A 238 8.73 -18.53 6.88
CA TYR A 238 8.83 -18.77 8.31
C TYR A 238 9.13 -20.25 8.52
N TYR A 239 10.31 -20.56 9.04
CA TYR A 239 10.71 -21.92 9.38
C TYR A 239 10.48 -22.16 10.87
N ALA A 240 9.55 -23.05 11.22
CA ALA A 240 9.26 -23.41 12.61
C ALA A 240 9.96 -24.72 12.98
N ASP A 241 10.77 -24.73 14.04
CA ASP A 241 11.48 -25.94 14.42
C ASP A 241 10.55 -27.03 14.96
N PRO A 242 10.88 -28.32 14.73
CA PRO A 242 12.10 -28.84 14.10
C PRO A 242 11.97 -29.03 12.57
N TRP A 243 13.00 -29.62 11.95
CA TRP A 243 12.94 -30.10 10.56
C TRP A 243 11.68 -30.97 10.33
N PRO A 244 10.94 -30.78 9.23
CA PRO A 244 11.28 -29.98 8.05
C PRO A 244 10.76 -28.53 8.06
N GLY A 245 10.45 -27.97 9.23
CA GLY A 245 10.08 -26.57 9.34
C GLY A 245 8.59 -26.28 9.32
N ASN A 246 7.71 -27.28 9.32
CA ASN A 246 6.29 -27.14 8.95
C ASN A 246 5.29 -27.14 10.11
N ASN A 247 5.74 -26.94 11.36
CA ASN A 247 4.88 -26.96 12.55
C ASN A 247 5.12 -25.75 13.47
N PRO A 248 4.58 -24.56 13.17
CA PRO A 248 3.78 -24.21 12.00
C PRO A 248 4.55 -23.23 11.10
N GLY A 249 5.45 -23.77 10.27
CA GLY A 249 6.07 -22.94 9.24
C GLY A 249 5.08 -22.50 8.19
N ALA A 250 5.46 -21.46 7.47
CA ALA A 250 4.61 -20.85 6.46
C ALA A 250 5.45 -20.34 5.29
N LEU A 251 4.85 -20.38 4.10
CA LEU A 251 5.34 -19.60 2.97
C LEU A 251 4.94 -18.14 3.21
N ILE A 252 5.90 -17.22 3.19
CA ILE A 252 5.61 -15.79 3.26
C ILE A 252 5.35 -15.28 1.85
N VAL A 253 6.25 -15.55 0.92
CA VAL A 253 6.14 -15.17 -0.50
C VAL A 253 7.20 -15.87 -1.33
N SER A 254 6.99 -15.94 -2.65
CA SER A 254 8.03 -16.31 -3.60
C SER A 254 8.22 -15.24 -4.67
N GLY A 255 9.41 -15.15 -5.23
CA GLY A 255 9.71 -14.30 -6.37
C GLY A 255 10.98 -14.74 -7.07
N MET A 256 11.30 -14.09 -8.19
CA MET A 256 12.45 -14.41 -9.02
C MET A 256 13.48 -13.29 -8.94
N THR A 257 14.75 -13.64 -8.80
CA THR A 257 15.85 -12.67 -8.91
C THR A 257 15.99 -12.15 -10.34
N ASP A 258 16.40 -10.90 -10.48
CA ASP A 258 16.73 -10.31 -11.77
C ASP A 258 18.04 -10.88 -12.36
N ALA A 259 18.46 -10.36 -13.52
CA ALA A 259 19.70 -10.77 -14.19
C ALA A 259 20.98 -10.44 -13.40
N THR A 260 20.88 -9.60 -12.37
CA THR A 260 22.00 -9.20 -11.50
C THR A 260 21.99 -9.93 -10.15
N GLY A 261 21.00 -10.79 -9.89
CA GLY A 261 20.88 -11.51 -8.62
C GLY A 261 20.23 -10.67 -7.50
N ASN A 262 19.51 -9.60 -7.84
CA ASN A 262 18.73 -8.84 -6.87
C ASN A 262 17.27 -9.30 -6.88
N ILE A 263 16.61 -9.21 -5.73
CA ILE A 263 15.18 -9.49 -5.58
C ILE A 263 14.58 -8.52 -4.57
N GLN A 264 13.39 -8.02 -4.88
CA GLN A 264 12.57 -7.25 -3.94
C GLN A 264 11.23 -7.96 -3.77
N LEU A 265 10.90 -8.32 -2.54
CA LEU A 265 9.66 -8.97 -2.17
C LEU A 265 8.92 -8.08 -1.19
N ILE A 266 7.71 -7.68 -1.56
CA ILE A 266 6.91 -6.74 -0.78
C ILE A 266 5.53 -7.36 -0.64
N GLY A 267 5.00 -7.35 0.57
CA GLY A 267 3.64 -7.80 0.76
C GLY A 267 3.18 -7.84 2.20
N SER A 268 2.03 -8.45 2.36
CA SER A 268 1.35 -8.69 3.62
C SER A 268 0.69 -10.05 3.54
N ILE A 269 0.89 -10.87 4.56
CA ILE A 269 0.36 -12.23 4.60
C ILE A 269 -0.02 -12.61 6.03
N ASP A 270 -1.03 -13.48 6.16
CA ASP A 270 -1.33 -14.09 7.44
C ASP A 270 -0.45 -15.31 7.69
N THR A 271 0.48 -15.18 8.61
CA THR A 271 1.28 -16.28 9.15
C THR A 271 0.77 -16.73 10.52
N GLY A 272 -0.23 -16.06 11.09
CA GLY A 272 -0.38 -15.99 12.55
C GLY A 272 0.81 -15.29 13.21
N SER A 273 0.87 -15.30 14.54
CA SER A 273 2.03 -14.78 15.29
C SER A 273 3.28 -15.63 15.04
N MET A 274 4.44 -14.99 15.00
CA MET A 274 5.75 -15.60 14.81
C MET A 274 6.70 -15.17 15.93
N PRO A 275 7.31 -16.10 16.69
CA PRO A 275 7.10 -17.54 16.62
C PRO A 275 5.69 -17.90 17.10
N ASN A 276 5.12 -18.93 16.49
CA ASN A 276 3.84 -19.49 16.92
C ASN A 276 4.03 -20.31 18.21
N ALA A 277 2.98 -20.45 19.02
CA ALA A 277 3.00 -21.25 20.24
C ALA A 277 3.40 -22.73 20.05
N LEU A 278 3.26 -23.28 18.84
CA LEU A 278 3.67 -24.65 18.50
C LEU A 278 5.11 -24.77 17.98
N ASP A 279 5.77 -23.65 17.65
CA ASP A 279 7.17 -23.63 17.24
C ASP A 279 8.06 -23.95 18.44
N ALA A 280 9.04 -24.84 18.28
CA ALA A 280 9.99 -25.14 19.35
C ALA A 280 10.82 -23.92 19.79
N ASN A 281 10.91 -22.88 18.96
CA ASN A 281 11.55 -21.60 19.29
C ASN A 281 10.59 -20.60 19.97
N PHE A 282 9.37 -21.00 20.35
CA PHE A 282 8.42 -20.12 21.02
C PHE A 282 9.04 -19.49 22.29
N GLY A 283 8.91 -18.18 22.41
CA GLY A 283 9.53 -17.38 23.49
C GLY A 283 10.96 -16.92 23.21
N LEU A 284 11.62 -17.42 22.15
CA LEU A 284 12.92 -16.92 21.68
C LEU A 284 12.74 -16.01 20.46
N GLY A 285 12.05 -16.53 19.44
CA GLY A 285 11.80 -15.84 18.18
C GLY A 285 11.64 -16.80 17.01
N ALA A 286 11.09 -16.29 15.90
CA ALA A 286 10.96 -17.03 14.66
C ALA A 286 12.24 -16.96 13.82
N LYS A 287 12.45 -18.02 13.04
CA LYS A 287 13.45 -18.09 11.98
C LYS A 287 12.83 -17.70 10.65
N ILE A 288 13.45 -16.77 9.94
CA ILE A 288 12.99 -16.32 8.63
C ILE A 288 14.11 -16.56 7.62
N TRP A 289 13.85 -17.45 6.67
CA TRP A 289 14.84 -17.85 5.68
C TRP A 289 14.41 -17.44 4.29
N LEU A 290 15.38 -17.10 3.44
CA LEU A 290 15.19 -17.09 2.00
C LEU A 290 15.87 -18.34 1.42
N VAL A 291 15.10 -19.19 0.74
CA VAL A 291 15.58 -20.45 0.16
C VAL A 291 15.20 -20.53 -1.31
N PRO A 292 15.97 -21.23 -2.18
CA PRO A 292 15.51 -21.56 -3.52
C PRO A 292 14.15 -22.23 -3.47
N SER A 293 13.19 -21.80 -4.29
CA SER A 293 11.83 -22.35 -4.27
C SER A 293 11.78 -23.85 -4.59
N SER A 294 12.81 -24.40 -5.23
CA SER A 294 12.95 -25.85 -5.45
C SER A 294 13.18 -26.66 -4.17
N ASP A 295 13.63 -26.00 -3.09
CA ASP A 295 14.00 -26.65 -1.83
C ASP A 295 12.89 -26.54 -0.78
N TYR A 296 11.74 -25.95 -1.13
CA TYR A 296 10.58 -25.77 -0.26
C TYR A 296 9.28 -26.21 -0.95
N ASP A 297 8.51 -27.08 -0.29
CA ASP A 297 7.17 -27.45 -0.72
C ASP A 297 6.13 -26.52 -0.07
N SER A 298 5.53 -25.64 -0.88
CA SER A 298 4.50 -24.70 -0.44
C SER A 298 3.19 -25.36 -0.02
N THR A 299 2.96 -26.62 -0.39
CA THR A 299 1.73 -27.36 -0.07
C THR A 299 1.79 -27.93 1.34
N SER A 300 2.93 -28.53 1.71
CA SER A 300 3.17 -29.09 3.04
C SER A 300 3.86 -28.12 4.00
N HIS A 301 4.19 -26.91 3.52
CA HIS A 301 4.94 -25.87 4.21
C HIS A 301 6.30 -26.33 4.76
N SER A 302 6.99 -27.22 4.03
CA SER A 302 8.19 -27.91 4.52
C SER A 302 9.39 -27.77 3.60
N MET A 303 10.58 -27.69 4.18
CA MET A 303 11.83 -27.87 3.46
C MET A 303 11.93 -29.29 2.89
N ILE A 304 12.26 -29.40 1.61
CA ILE A 304 12.49 -30.67 0.90
C ILE A 304 13.94 -30.80 0.39
N GLY A 305 14.72 -29.72 0.51
CA GLY A 305 16.14 -29.67 0.16
C GLY A 305 16.99 -29.01 1.24
N TRP A 306 18.30 -29.27 1.20
CA TRP A 306 19.28 -28.67 2.09
C TRP A 306 20.51 -28.17 1.33
N ASN A 307 20.39 -26.99 0.72
CA ASN A 307 21.43 -26.32 -0.04
C ASN A 307 21.85 -25.00 0.60
N THR A 308 22.51 -25.09 1.76
CA THR A 308 22.83 -23.92 2.60
C THR A 308 23.66 -22.83 1.91
N ALA A 309 24.42 -23.18 0.87
CA ALA A 309 25.21 -22.23 0.09
C ALA A 309 24.35 -21.21 -0.68
N ASN A 310 23.06 -21.51 -0.89
CA ASN A 310 22.11 -20.63 -1.57
C ASN A 310 21.01 -20.11 -0.66
N TYR A 311 21.12 -20.31 0.66
CA TYR A 311 20.11 -19.87 1.61
C TYR A 311 20.57 -18.56 2.25
N LEU A 312 19.61 -17.70 2.62
CA LEU A 312 19.85 -16.60 3.54
C LEU A 312 19.15 -16.91 4.87
N PHE A 313 19.90 -16.89 5.96
CA PHE A 313 19.41 -17.14 7.32
C PHE A 313 19.38 -15.85 8.11
N GLU A 314 18.37 -15.66 8.97
CA GLU A 314 18.32 -14.53 9.88
C GLU A 314 19.57 -14.44 10.77
N VAL A 315 20.05 -13.22 11.03
CA VAL A 315 21.11 -12.99 12.02
C VAL A 315 20.57 -12.72 13.42
N SER A 316 19.29 -12.37 13.50
CA SER A 316 18.57 -12.08 14.74
C SER A 316 17.17 -12.67 14.68
N TRP A 317 16.63 -12.99 15.85
CA TRP A 317 15.27 -13.49 16.01
C TRP A 317 14.22 -12.50 15.50
N VAL A 318 13.23 -13.01 14.75
CA VAL A 318 12.07 -12.25 14.30
C VAL A 318 10.91 -12.46 15.27
N ASN A 319 10.33 -11.37 15.76
CA ASN A 319 9.14 -11.42 16.62
C ASN A 319 8.04 -10.58 15.99
N TYR A 320 6.91 -11.23 15.70
CA TYR A 320 5.70 -10.64 15.16
C TYR A 320 4.49 -11.19 15.93
N THR A 321 3.62 -10.29 16.37
CA THR A 321 2.38 -10.61 17.07
C THR A 321 1.20 -10.23 16.18
N LYS A 322 0.36 -11.22 15.86
CA LYS A 322 -0.88 -10.96 15.14
C LYS A 322 -1.91 -10.31 16.08
N THR A 323 -2.47 -9.18 15.67
CA THR A 323 -3.64 -8.56 16.31
C THR A 323 -4.94 -9.11 15.71
N PRO A 324 -6.06 -9.03 16.45
CA PRO A 324 -7.37 -9.43 15.94
C PRO A 324 -7.78 -8.75 14.64
#